data_AF-A0A451BH92-F1
#
_entry.id   AF-A0A451BH92-F1
#
_cell.length_a   1.000
_cell.length_b   1.000
_cell.length_c   1.000
_cell.angle_alpha   90.00
_cell.angle_beta   90.00
_cell.angle_gamma   90.00
#
_symmetry.space_group_name_H-M   'P 1'
#
loop_
_entity.id
_entity.type
_entity.pdbx_description
1 polymer ?
#
loop_
_entity_poly.entity_id
_entity_poly.type
_entity_poly.pdbx_seq_one_letter_code
_entity_poly.pdbx_strand_id
1 'polypeptide(L)'
;MKFPYGISDFESLITRRFHYVDRTDHIPLLEEAGDQLLFLRPRRFGKSLLLSMLENYYDLNKADRFEILFGELAIGKDPTVEHNQYFVLKWDFSEVSPRGDGEEIQRNLYDYLNDRIGAFSNYYRATLSESIRIDPLNASSSFQSLLNVVQKTGHPLYLLIDEYDNFANELMMGIYQGARKSRYQAILSGEGRMKALFKVIKATAGTRGLGRVFITGVSPVVMSDLTSAYNVAKNIYLQPQ
;
A
#
# COMPACT_ATOMS: atom_id res chain seq x y z
N MET A 1 -31.89 -1.53 -6.13
CA MET A 1 -30.44 -1.34 -6.36
C MET A 1 -29.90 -0.42 -5.27
N LYS A 2 -28.93 -0.86 -4.47
CA LYS A 2 -28.34 -0.04 -3.38
C LYS A 2 -27.01 0.56 -3.87
N PHE A 3 -26.95 1.86 -4.08
CA PHE A 3 -25.71 2.51 -4.53
C PHE A 3 -24.74 2.74 -3.35
N PRO A 4 -23.47 2.32 -3.46
CA PRO A 4 -22.48 2.53 -2.41
C PRO A 4 -21.95 3.98 -2.48
N TYR A 5 -22.65 4.92 -1.85
CA TYR A 5 -22.13 6.29 -1.74
C TYR A 5 -21.13 6.37 -0.57
N GLY A 6 -19.87 6.70 -0.87
CA GLY A 6 -18.82 6.85 0.13
C GLY A 6 -18.31 5.55 0.78
N ILE A 7 -18.69 4.38 0.25
CA ILE A 7 -18.20 3.08 0.74
C ILE A 7 -16.99 2.67 -0.09
N SER A 8 -15.83 2.63 0.54
CA SER A 8 -14.57 2.14 -0.04
C SER A 8 -14.13 0.79 0.54
N ASP A 9 -14.92 0.20 1.43
CA ASP A 9 -14.68 -1.12 2.00
C ASP A 9 -15.36 -2.20 1.16
N PHE A 10 -14.57 -3.03 0.51
CA PHE A 10 -15.03 -4.08 -0.40
C PHE A 10 -15.86 -5.13 0.34
N GLU A 11 -15.40 -5.58 1.51
CA GLU A 11 -16.12 -6.56 2.32
C GLU A 11 -17.53 -6.06 2.68
N SER A 12 -17.66 -4.82 3.17
CA SER A 12 -18.96 -4.20 3.46
C SER A 12 -19.83 -4.10 2.21
N LEU A 13 -19.23 -3.79 1.06
CA LEU A 13 -19.94 -3.65 -0.21
C LEU A 13 -20.62 -4.98 -0.59
N ILE A 14 -19.86 -6.08 -0.57
CA ILE A 14 -20.36 -7.42 -0.91
C ILE A 14 -21.35 -7.93 0.14
N THR A 15 -20.96 -7.95 1.42
CA THR A 15 -21.78 -8.54 2.50
C THR A 15 -23.11 -7.80 2.72
N ARG A 16 -23.14 -6.48 2.53
CA ARG A 16 -24.35 -5.66 2.65
C ARG A 16 -25.16 -5.57 1.35
N ARG A 17 -24.72 -6.27 0.30
CA ARG A 17 -25.36 -6.37 -1.02
C ARG A 17 -25.56 -4.99 -1.68
N PHE A 18 -24.52 -4.16 -1.66
CA PHE A 18 -24.47 -2.96 -2.48
C PHE A 18 -24.25 -3.33 -3.95
N HIS A 19 -24.60 -2.42 -4.86
CA HIS A 19 -24.27 -2.57 -6.26
C HIS A 19 -22.75 -2.49 -6.44
N TYR A 20 -22.17 -3.59 -6.91
CA TYR A 20 -20.76 -3.72 -7.28
C TYR A 20 -20.67 -3.94 -8.78
N VAL A 21 -19.78 -3.22 -9.46
CA VAL A 21 -19.41 -3.54 -10.84
C VAL A 21 -18.18 -4.43 -10.75
N ASP A 22 -18.38 -5.71 -11.04
CA ASP A 22 -17.31 -6.69 -10.95
C ASP A 22 -16.21 -6.42 -11.98
N ARG A 23 -14.97 -6.37 -11.48
CA ARG A 23 -13.71 -6.19 -12.23
C ARG A 23 -12.61 -7.09 -11.65
N THR A 24 -13.01 -8.14 -10.93
CA THR A 24 -12.08 -9.05 -10.27
C THR A 24 -11.35 -9.95 -11.27
N ASP A 25 -11.88 -10.10 -12.48
CA ASP A 25 -11.23 -10.72 -13.64
C ASP A 25 -9.92 -10.05 -14.06
N HIS A 26 -9.66 -8.81 -13.61
CA HIS A 26 -8.38 -8.14 -13.85
C HIS A 26 -7.27 -8.52 -12.85
N ILE A 27 -7.57 -9.26 -11.78
CA ILE A 27 -6.56 -9.67 -10.79
C ILE A 27 -5.39 -10.44 -11.43
N PRO A 28 -5.61 -11.45 -12.30
CA PRO A 28 -4.52 -12.14 -12.99
C PRO A 28 -3.63 -11.20 -13.81
N LEU A 29 -4.23 -10.18 -14.46
CA LEU A 29 -3.47 -9.17 -15.21
C LEU A 29 -2.58 -8.32 -14.30
N LEU A 30 -3.01 -8.04 -13.07
CA LEU A 30 -2.16 -7.38 -12.08
C LEU A 30 -1.01 -8.31 -11.67
N GLU A 31 -1.29 -9.58 -11.45
CA GLU A 31 -0.26 -10.56 -11.08
C GLU A 31 0.82 -10.70 -12.15
N GLU A 32 0.42 -10.76 -13.43
CA GLU A 32 1.30 -10.82 -14.60
C GLU A 32 2.05 -9.52 -14.87
N ALA A 33 1.48 -8.37 -14.52
CA ALA A 33 2.09 -7.07 -14.80
C ALA A 33 3.40 -6.86 -14.04
N GLY A 34 3.56 -7.51 -12.88
CA GLY A 34 4.79 -7.57 -12.12
C GLY A 34 4.59 -7.44 -10.61
N ASP A 35 5.66 -7.65 -9.87
CA ASP A 35 5.64 -7.68 -8.39
C ASP A 35 5.55 -6.28 -7.76
N GLN A 36 5.89 -5.23 -8.53
CA GLN A 36 5.84 -3.85 -8.07
C GLN A 36 5.05 -3.02 -9.08
N LEU A 37 3.88 -2.55 -8.66
CA LEU A 37 2.95 -1.82 -9.52
C LEU A 37 2.70 -0.41 -8.98
N LEU A 38 2.64 0.54 -9.90
CA LEU A 38 2.24 1.91 -9.63
C LEU A 38 0.98 2.23 -10.44
N PHE A 39 -0.10 2.49 -9.73
CA PHE A 39 -1.41 2.77 -10.29
C PHE A 39 -1.79 4.24 -10.09
N LEU A 40 -1.58 5.04 -11.13
CA LEU A 40 -1.90 6.47 -11.14
C LEU A 40 -3.29 6.68 -11.72
N ARG A 41 -4.19 7.29 -10.95
CA ARG A 41 -5.51 7.74 -11.42
C ARG A 41 -5.98 9.00 -10.69
N PRO A 42 -6.87 9.80 -11.31
CA PRO A 42 -7.47 10.96 -10.63
C PRO A 42 -8.18 10.60 -9.30
N ARG A 43 -8.42 11.61 -8.45
CA ARG A 43 -9.14 11.44 -7.18
C ARG A 43 -10.56 10.93 -7.41
N ARG A 44 -11.07 10.09 -6.50
CA ARG A 44 -12.41 9.47 -6.54
C ARG A 44 -12.65 8.42 -7.64
N PHE A 45 -11.59 7.87 -8.25
CA PHE A 45 -11.68 6.79 -9.24
C PHE A 45 -11.58 5.38 -8.63
N GLY A 46 -12.07 5.19 -7.40
CA GLY A 46 -12.19 3.87 -6.78
C GLY A 46 -10.88 3.19 -6.35
N LYS A 47 -9.77 3.93 -6.23
CA LYS A 47 -8.46 3.37 -5.83
C LYS A 47 -8.51 2.68 -4.47
N SER A 48 -9.11 3.32 -3.47
CA SER A 48 -9.21 2.73 -2.12
C SER A 48 -10.13 1.51 -2.09
N LEU A 49 -11.16 1.45 -2.95
CA LEU A 49 -11.99 0.25 -3.12
C LEU A 49 -11.20 -0.89 -3.77
N LEU A 50 -10.37 -0.59 -4.78
CA LEU A 50 -9.45 -1.56 -5.38
C LEU A 50 -8.49 -2.10 -4.32
N LEU A 51 -7.84 -1.25 -3.53
CA LEU A 51 -6.95 -1.70 -2.46
C LEU A 51 -7.67 -2.58 -1.43
N SER A 52 -8.88 -2.20 -1.02
CA SER A 52 -9.70 -3.02 -0.10
C SER A 52 -10.07 -4.38 -0.72
N MET A 53 -10.34 -4.43 -2.03
CA MET A 53 -10.58 -5.68 -2.73
C MET A 53 -9.34 -6.57 -2.76
N LEU A 54 -8.16 -6.01 -3.10
CA LEU A 54 -6.89 -6.75 -3.09
C LEU A 54 -6.53 -7.24 -1.67
N GLU A 55 -6.74 -6.40 -0.65
CA GLU A 55 -6.55 -6.77 0.75
C GLU A 55 -7.38 -7.99 1.13
N ASN A 56 -8.67 -8.00 0.77
CA ASN A 56 -9.56 -9.13 1.05
C ASN A 56 -9.21 -10.39 0.23
N TYR A 57 -8.71 -10.23 -0.99
CA TYR A 57 -8.37 -11.34 -1.88
C TYR A 57 -7.08 -12.06 -1.46
N TYR A 58 -6.05 -11.30 -1.07
CA TYR A 58 -4.72 -11.85 -0.79
C TYR A 58 -4.47 -12.20 0.69
N ASP A 59 -5.22 -11.61 1.63
CA ASP A 59 -4.99 -11.85 3.06
C ASP A 59 -5.27 -13.30 3.47
N LEU A 60 -4.23 -13.97 3.99
CA LEU A 60 -4.32 -15.33 4.49
C LEU A 60 -5.29 -15.48 5.67
N ASN A 61 -5.50 -14.43 6.47
CA ASN A 61 -6.46 -14.45 7.57
C ASN A 61 -7.93 -14.38 7.09
N LYS A 62 -8.14 -14.18 5.77
CA LYS A 62 -9.47 -14.11 5.15
C LYS A 62 -9.82 -15.36 4.34
N ALA A 63 -8.99 -16.40 4.39
CA ALA A 63 -9.19 -17.63 3.61
C ALA A 63 -10.56 -18.29 3.86
N ASP A 64 -11.03 -18.29 5.10
CA ASP A 64 -12.34 -18.81 5.50
C ASP A 64 -13.53 -17.98 4.96
N ARG A 65 -13.26 -16.76 4.49
CA ARG A 65 -14.27 -15.83 3.95
C ARG A 65 -14.24 -15.71 2.43
N PHE A 66 -13.33 -16.43 1.76
CA PHE A 66 -13.16 -16.36 0.31
C PHE A 66 -14.49 -16.56 -0.43
N GLU A 67 -15.23 -17.63 -0.12
CA GLU A 67 -16.49 -17.95 -0.77
C GLU A 67 -17.54 -16.84 -0.59
N ILE A 68 -17.62 -16.26 0.61
CA ILE A 68 -18.57 -15.18 0.92
C ILE A 68 -18.24 -13.90 0.15
N LEU A 69 -16.95 -13.61 -0.05
CA LEU A 69 -16.48 -12.35 -0.64
C LEU A 69 -16.35 -12.41 -2.15
N PHE A 70 -15.91 -13.55 -2.69
CA PHE A 70 -15.54 -13.70 -4.10
C PHE A 70 -16.34 -14.78 -4.82
N GLY A 71 -17.02 -15.71 -4.13
CA GLY A 71 -17.65 -16.88 -4.75
C GLY A 71 -18.62 -16.56 -5.89
N GLU A 72 -19.31 -15.41 -5.86
CA GLU A 72 -20.21 -14.93 -6.92
C GLU A 72 -19.56 -13.99 -7.95
N LEU A 73 -18.28 -13.64 -7.75
CA LEU A 73 -17.50 -12.76 -8.63
C LEU A 73 -16.66 -13.57 -9.61
N ALA A 74 -16.20 -12.93 -10.69
CA ALA A 74 -15.42 -13.55 -11.74
C ALA A 74 -14.18 -14.29 -11.19
N ILE A 75 -13.41 -13.65 -10.31
CA ILE A 75 -12.21 -14.28 -9.73
C ILE A 75 -12.53 -15.42 -8.75
N GLY A 76 -13.72 -15.46 -8.15
CA GLY A 76 -14.10 -16.58 -7.28
C GLY A 76 -14.44 -17.84 -8.04
N LYS A 77 -14.81 -17.72 -9.33
CA LYS A 77 -15.04 -18.87 -10.20
C LYS A 77 -13.74 -19.48 -10.73
N ASP A 78 -12.68 -18.69 -10.82
CA ASP A 78 -11.34 -19.11 -11.27
C ASP A 78 -10.24 -18.37 -10.49
N PRO A 79 -10.00 -18.74 -9.21
CA PRO A 79 -9.01 -18.07 -8.38
C PRO A 79 -7.59 -18.35 -8.82
N THR A 80 -6.75 -17.32 -8.76
CA THR A 80 -5.30 -17.45 -8.95
C THR A 80 -4.68 -18.21 -7.78
N VAL A 81 -3.54 -18.87 -8.01
CA VAL A 81 -2.78 -19.59 -6.97
C VAL A 81 -2.33 -18.71 -5.80
N GLU A 82 -2.38 -17.39 -5.97
CA GLU A 82 -1.99 -16.38 -5.00
C GLU A 82 -3.11 -16.00 -4.01
N HIS A 83 -4.35 -16.46 -4.22
CA HIS A 83 -5.49 -16.13 -3.36
C HIS A 83 -5.22 -16.55 -1.90
N ASN A 84 -5.45 -15.62 -0.98
CA ASN A 84 -5.23 -15.80 0.46
C ASN A 84 -3.84 -16.36 0.85
N GLN A 85 -2.79 -16.08 0.07
CA GLN A 85 -1.43 -16.56 0.34
C GLN A 85 -0.50 -15.53 0.99
N TYR A 86 -0.97 -14.32 1.29
CA TYR A 86 -0.13 -13.21 1.72
C TYR A 86 -0.48 -12.71 3.12
N PHE A 87 0.54 -12.25 3.83
CA PHE A 87 0.32 -11.19 4.82
C PHE A 87 0.07 -9.89 4.08
N VAL A 88 -0.91 -9.09 4.51
CA VAL A 88 -1.19 -7.80 3.88
C VAL A 88 -0.88 -6.67 4.84
N LEU A 89 -0.06 -5.72 4.39
CA LEU A 89 0.21 -4.48 5.12
C LEU A 89 -0.21 -3.30 4.24
N LYS A 90 -1.17 -2.51 4.73
CA LYS A 90 -1.60 -1.28 4.07
C LYS A 90 -1.07 -0.05 4.79
N TRP A 91 -0.47 0.85 4.01
CA TRP A 91 -0.13 2.22 4.39
C TRP A 91 -0.98 3.19 3.56
N ASP A 92 -1.55 4.19 4.21
CA ASP A 92 -2.32 5.26 3.60
C ASP A 92 -1.69 6.58 4.05
N PHE A 93 -0.94 7.21 3.15
CA PHE A 93 -0.21 8.42 3.48
C PHE A 93 -1.09 9.66 3.57
N SER A 94 -2.39 9.55 3.29
CA SER A 94 -3.37 10.62 3.61
C SER A 94 -3.55 10.80 5.12
N GLU A 95 -3.27 9.76 5.91
CA GLU A 95 -3.38 9.79 7.38
C GLU A 95 -2.17 10.47 8.06
N VAL A 96 -1.08 10.71 7.33
CA VAL A 96 0.13 11.32 7.90
C VAL A 96 0.04 12.83 7.82
N SER A 97 0.20 13.50 8.96
CA SER A 97 0.18 14.95 9.01
C SER A 97 1.40 15.56 8.31
N PRO A 98 1.23 16.43 7.30
CA PRO A 98 2.33 17.16 6.67
C PRO A 98 2.69 18.45 7.44
N ARG A 99 2.20 18.61 8.68
CA ARG A 99 2.48 19.78 9.51
C ARG A 99 3.86 19.66 10.14
N GLY A 100 4.55 20.80 10.23
CA GLY A 100 5.86 20.91 10.85
C GLY A 100 6.99 21.23 9.89
N ASP A 101 8.21 21.11 10.41
CA ASP A 101 9.43 21.06 9.60
C ASP A 101 9.72 19.63 9.11
N GLY A 102 10.86 19.44 8.44
CA GLY A 102 11.22 18.13 7.89
C GLY A 102 11.37 17.04 8.95
N GLU A 103 11.84 17.38 10.16
CA GLU A 103 12.03 16.42 11.25
C GLU A 103 10.70 16.02 11.88
N GLU A 104 9.80 16.99 12.08
CA GLU A 104 8.46 16.73 12.60
C GLU A 104 7.63 15.88 11.62
N ILE A 105 7.67 16.19 10.33
CA ILE A 105 6.99 15.39 9.30
C ILE A 105 7.56 13.97 9.25
N GLN A 106 8.88 13.82 9.41
CA GLN A 106 9.51 12.50 9.49
C GLN A 106 9.02 11.72 10.71
N ARG A 107 8.96 12.36 11.88
CA ARG A 107 8.47 11.73 13.10
C ARG A 107 7.02 11.26 12.93
N ASN A 108 6.15 12.13 12.39
CA ASN A 108 4.75 11.77 12.10
C ASN A 108 4.64 10.55 11.17
N LEU A 109 5.50 10.46 10.16
CA LEU A 109 5.58 9.29 9.28
C LEU A 109 6.03 8.04 10.04
N TYR A 110 7.07 8.13 10.86
CA TYR A 110 7.60 6.97 11.58
C TYR A 110 6.64 6.46 12.64
N ASP A 111 5.98 7.36 13.37
CA ASP A 111 4.93 7.03 14.33
C ASP A 111 3.80 6.28 13.61
N TYR A 112 3.29 6.83 12.50
CA TYR A 112 2.26 6.19 11.69
C TYR A 112 2.68 4.78 11.21
N LEU A 113 3.87 4.65 10.62
CA LEU A 113 4.35 3.37 10.11
C LEU A 113 4.52 2.34 11.24
N ASN A 114 5.07 2.75 12.39
CA ASN A 114 5.23 1.89 13.55
C ASN A 114 3.88 1.43 14.11
N ASP A 115 2.89 2.32 14.17
CA ASP A 115 1.53 1.99 14.59
C ASP A 115 0.89 0.96 13.65
N ARG A 116 1.05 1.14 12.33
CA ARG A 116 0.57 0.17 11.33
C ARG A 116 1.26 -1.19 11.45
N ILE A 117 2.58 -1.21 11.71
CA ILE A 117 3.33 -2.45 11.95
C ILE A 117 2.89 -3.12 13.26
N GLY A 118 2.61 -2.34 14.31
CA GLY A 118 2.07 -2.84 15.57
C GLY A 118 0.67 -3.46 15.40
N ALA A 119 -0.21 -2.78 14.67
CA ALA A 119 -1.54 -3.30 14.33
C ALA A 119 -1.45 -4.59 13.50
N PHE A 120 -0.56 -4.63 12.51
CA PHE A 120 -0.25 -5.85 11.74
C PHE A 120 0.20 -7.00 12.65
N SER A 121 1.13 -6.75 13.57
CA SER A 121 1.63 -7.77 14.50
C SER A 121 0.52 -8.34 15.39
N ASN A 122 -0.46 -7.52 15.76
CA ASN A 122 -1.60 -7.96 16.57
C ASN A 122 -2.61 -8.75 15.74
N TYR A 123 -2.93 -8.28 14.52
CA TYR A 123 -3.86 -8.94 13.62
C TYR A 123 -3.39 -10.34 13.21
N TYR A 124 -2.08 -10.50 12.97
CA TYR A 124 -1.48 -11.77 12.58
C TYR A 124 -0.86 -12.57 13.74
N ARG A 125 -1.18 -12.24 15.00
CA ARG A 125 -0.53 -12.85 16.18
C ARG A 125 -0.61 -14.38 16.20
N ALA A 126 -1.69 -14.97 15.69
CA ALA A 126 -1.85 -16.43 15.65
C ALA A 126 -0.97 -17.12 14.58
N THR A 127 -0.61 -16.40 13.52
CA THR A 127 0.15 -16.91 12.37
C THR A 127 1.65 -16.60 12.48
N LEU A 128 1.99 -15.48 13.13
CA LEU A 128 3.39 -15.09 13.35
C LEU A 128 4.01 -15.96 14.44
N SER A 129 5.13 -16.60 14.13
CA SER A 129 5.90 -17.43 15.06
C SER A 129 6.72 -16.62 16.07
N GLU A 130 6.96 -15.35 15.79
CA GLU A 130 7.79 -14.46 16.60
C GLU A 130 7.17 -13.05 16.67
N SER A 131 7.51 -12.29 17.71
CA SER A 131 7.10 -10.90 17.84
C SER A 131 7.91 -9.99 16.91
N ILE A 132 7.25 -9.05 16.26
CA ILE A 132 7.91 -8.00 15.47
C ILE A 132 8.47 -6.95 16.43
N ARG A 133 9.77 -6.64 16.32
CA ARG A 133 10.41 -5.58 17.11
C ARG A 133 10.09 -4.23 16.49
N ILE A 134 9.49 -3.34 17.28
CA ILE A 134 9.25 -1.94 16.91
C ILE A 134 10.37 -1.07 17.47
N ASP A 135 11.01 -0.29 16.60
CA ASP A 135 11.89 0.81 16.97
C ASP A 135 11.10 2.13 16.87
N PRO A 136 10.77 2.78 17.99
CA PRO A 136 9.95 3.99 18.00
C PRO A 136 10.60 5.16 17.27
N LEU A 137 11.93 5.15 17.07
CA LEU A 137 12.65 6.22 16.39
C LEU A 137 12.98 5.89 14.93
N ASN A 138 12.74 4.65 14.49
CA ASN A 138 13.14 4.20 13.16
C ASN A 138 12.18 3.14 12.59
N ALA A 139 11.14 3.59 11.90
CA ALA A 139 10.20 2.70 11.23
C ALA A 139 10.82 1.81 10.15
N SER A 140 11.96 2.20 9.56
CA SER A 140 12.67 1.32 8.61
C SER A 140 13.26 0.10 9.32
N SER A 141 13.77 0.25 10.54
CA SER A 141 14.22 -0.87 11.37
C SER A 141 13.05 -1.75 11.80
N SER A 142 11.91 -1.16 12.18
CA SER A 142 10.68 -1.91 12.46
C SER A 142 10.20 -2.72 11.25
N PHE A 143 10.21 -2.10 10.06
CA PHE A 143 9.79 -2.76 8.82
C PHE A 143 10.73 -3.92 8.44
N GLN A 144 12.05 -3.76 8.61
CA GLN A 144 13.00 -4.86 8.46
C GLN A 144 12.75 -5.99 9.45
N SER A 145 12.42 -5.67 10.71
CA SER A 145 12.04 -6.69 11.69
C SER A 145 10.78 -7.44 11.26
N LEU A 146 9.77 -6.73 10.72
CA LEU A 146 8.56 -7.35 10.19
C LEU A 146 8.88 -8.34 9.07
N LEU A 147 9.68 -7.91 8.08
CA LEU A 147 10.05 -8.74 6.94
C LEU A 147 10.81 -10.00 7.37
N ASN A 148 11.73 -9.88 8.33
CA ASN A 148 12.47 -11.03 8.87
C ASN A 148 11.55 -12.06 9.55
N VAL A 149 10.51 -11.60 10.26
CA VAL A 149 9.53 -12.50 10.89
C VAL A 149 8.65 -13.15 9.83
N VAL A 150 8.10 -12.36 8.90
CA VAL A 150 7.24 -12.85 7.81
C VAL A 150 7.97 -13.90 6.97
N GLN A 151 9.23 -13.68 6.62
CA GLN A 151 10.01 -14.62 5.81
C GLN A 151 10.11 -16.03 6.42
N LYS A 152 10.02 -16.18 7.74
CA LYS A 152 10.10 -17.49 8.43
C LYS A 152 8.82 -18.31 8.33
N THR A 153 7.72 -17.70 7.90
CA THR A 153 6.39 -18.35 7.87
C THR A 153 6.12 -19.12 6.58
N GLY A 154 6.90 -18.87 5.52
CA GLY A 154 6.64 -19.38 4.18
C GLY A 154 5.63 -18.56 3.37
N HIS A 155 4.95 -17.58 3.97
CA HIS A 155 4.03 -16.67 3.28
C HIS A 155 4.67 -15.29 3.05
N PRO A 156 4.63 -14.75 1.83
CA PRO A 156 5.15 -13.42 1.55
C PRO A 156 4.25 -12.29 2.08
N LEU A 157 4.82 -11.10 2.20
CA LEU A 157 4.11 -9.84 2.43
C LEU A 157 3.66 -9.23 1.11
N TYR A 158 2.40 -8.77 1.07
CA TYR A 158 1.88 -7.82 0.09
C TYR A 158 1.79 -6.43 0.75
N LEU A 159 2.60 -5.49 0.29
CA LEU A 159 2.56 -4.10 0.72
C LEU A 159 1.66 -3.25 -0.19
N LEU A 160 0.60 -2.70 0.38
CA LEU A 160 -0.30 -1.75 -0.28
C LEU A 160 0.02 -0.33 0.21
N ILE A 161 0.22 0.62 -0.71
CA ILE A 161 0.51 2.02 -0.37
C ILE A 161 -0.50 2.92 -1.09
N ASP A 162 -1.40 3.58 -0.34
CA ASP A 162 -2.32 4.59 -0.83
C ASP A 162 -1.78 6.02 -0.65
N GLU A 163 -2.21 6.89 -1.55
CA GLU A 163 -1.85 8.31 -1.65
C GLU A 163 -0.34 8.58 -1.42
N TYR A 164 0.54 7.82 -2.09
CA TYR A 164 2.00 7.99 -1.91
C TYR A 164 2.48 9.43 -2.19
N ASP A 165 1.75 10.14 -3.06
CA ASP A 165 2.00 11.51 -3.48
C ASP A 165 1.37 12.56 -2.55
N ASN A 166 0.69 12.15 -1.46
CA ASN A 166 0.01 13.05 -0.54
C ASN A 166 0.93 14.16 -0.01
N PHE A 167 2.12 13.78 0.48
CA PHE A 167 3.11 14.74 0.99
C PHE A 167 3.47 15.79 -0.06
N ALA A 168 3.66 15.40 -1.31
CA ALA A 168 3.99 16.36 -2.36
C ALA A 168 2.78 17.22 -2.72
N ASN A 169 1.58 16.63 -2.81
CA ASN A 169 0.35 17.36 -3.11
C ASN A 169 0.09 18.43 -2.06
N GLU A 170 0.19 18.11 -0.77
CA GLU A 170 0.01 19.06 0.34
C GLU A 170 1.08 20.16 0.33
N LEU A 171 2.34 19.82 0.06
CA LEU A 171 3.43 20.79 -0.06
C LEU A 171 3.27 21.72 -1.28
N MET A 172 2.72 21.20 -2.39
CA MET A 172 2.47 21.93 -3.64
C MET A 172 1.20 22.78 -3.58
N MET A 173 0.12 22.30 -2.96
CA MET A 173 -1.09 23.10 -2.73
C MET A 173 -0.84 24.22 -1.70
N GLY A 174 0.16 24.02 -0.84
CA GLY A 174 0.70 25.05 0.03
C GLY A 174 1.03 26.34 -0.73
N ILE A 175 1.75 26.29 -1.86
CA ILE A 175 1.88 27.35 -2.91
C ILE A 175 2.33 28.76 -2.46
N TYR A 176 1.41 29.47 -1.82
CA TYR A 176 1.37 30.93 -1.64
C TYR A 176 2.25 31.59 -0.56
N GLN A 177 3.21 30.91 0.07
CA GLN A 177 4.06 31.49 1.14
C GLN A 177 5.52 31.00 1.06
N GLY A 178 6.47 31.94 1.10
CA GLY A 178 7.84 31.84 0.59
C GLY A 178 8.89 30.99 1.36
N ALA A 179 8.54 30.20 2.36
CA ALA A 179 9.49 29.43 3.18
C ALA A 179 9.65 27.93 2.79
N ARG A 180 9.33 27.54 1.53
CA ARG A 180 8.94 26.14 1.20
C ARG A 180 9.88 25.29 0.37
N LYS A 181 10.80 25.88 -0.41
CA LYS A 181 11.72 25.08 -1.25
C LYS A 181 12.60 24.16 -0.39
N SER A 182 12.98 24.62 0.80
CA SER A 182 13.72 23.82 1.80
C SER A 182 12.91 22.65 2.38
N ARG A 183 11.60 22.80 2.60
CA ARG A 183 10.74 21.72 3.14
C ARG A 183 10.47 20.62 2.11
N TYR A 184 10.13 21.01 0.88
CA TYR A 184 9.99 20.07 -0.23
C TYR A 184 11.31 19.32 -0.47
N GLN A 185 12.44 20.04 -0.48
CA GLN A 185 13.76 19.43 -0.62
C GLN A 185 14.12 18.53 0.57
N ALA A 186 13.83 18.91 1.81
CA ALA A 186 14.16 18.09 2.99
C ALA A 186 13.46 16.71 2.97
N ILE A 187 12.23 16.66 2.47
CA ILE A 187 11.43 15.42 2.46
C ILE A 187 11.70 14.58 1.19
N LEU A 188 11.82 15.23 0.03
CA LEU A 188 11.83 14.55 -1.28
C LEU A 188 13.17 14.60 -2.05
N SER A 189 14.13 15.45 -1.68
CA SER A 189 15.43 15.51 -2.38
C SER A 189 16.34 14.31 -2.07
N GLY A 190 17.52 14.23 -2.70
CA GLY A 190 18.40 13.05 -2.76
C GLY A 190 18.75 12.33 -1.45
N GLU A 191 18.62 13.01 -0.30
CA GLU A 191 18.89 12.50 1.05
C GLU A 191 17.63 12.41 1.95
N GLY A 192 16.44 12.68 1.40
CA GLY A 192 15.17 12.66 2.12
C GLY A 192 14.77 11.26 2.62
N ARG A 193 14.11 11.21 3.79
CA ARG A 193 13.78 9.96 4.48
C ARG A 193 12.68 9.16 3.79
N MET A 194 11.78 9.82 3.06
CA MET A 194 10.83 9.15 2.16
C MET A 194 11.55 8.37 1.07
N LYS A 195 12.57 8.98 0.46
CA LYS A 195 13.43 8.30 -0.52
C LYS A 195 14.17 7.12 0.10
N ALA A 196 14.63 7.24 1.33
CA ALA A 196 15.25 6.13 2.06
C ALA A 196 14.26 4.96 2.30
N LEU A 197 13.01 5.27 2.70
CA LEU A 197 11.96 4.25 2.87
C LEU A 197 11.67 3.52 1.55
N PHE A 198 11.45 4.25 0.45
CA PHE A 198 11.20 3.62 -0.87
C PHE A 198 12.41 2.85 -1.40
N LYS A 199 13.64 3.28 -1.09
CA LYS A 199 14.86 2.49 -1.35
C LYS A 199 14.83 1.15 -0.63
N VAL A 200 14.43 1.13 0.66
CA VAL A 200 14.29 -0.11 1.43
C VAL A 200 13.24 -1.01 0.79
N ILE A 201 12.05 -0.49 0.51
CA ILE A 201 10.96 -1.24 -0.14
C ILE A 201 11.43 -1.88 -1.45
N LYS A 202 12.05 -1.09 -2.34
CA LYS A 202 12.58 -1.62 -3.61
C LYS A 202 13.64 -2.69 -3.39
N ALA A 203 14.57 -2.46 -2.46
CA ALA A 203 15.67 -3.40 -2.20
C ALA A 203 15.15 -4.73 -1.62
N THR A 204 14.00 -4.71 -0.95
CA THR A 204 13.37 -5.91 -0.40
C THR A 204 12.34 -6.51 -1.34
N ALA A 205 11.72 -5.78 -2.26
CA ALA A 205 10.68 -6.33 -3.12
C ALA A 205 11.20 -7.46 -4.04
N GLY A 206 10.45 -8.56 -4.12
CA GLY A 206 10.86 -9.80 -4.78
C GLY A 206 11.88 -10.62 -4.00
N THR A 207 12.29 -10.17 -2.80
CA THR A 207 13.25 -10.87 -1.93
C THR A 207 12.82 -10.73 -0.45
N ARG A 208 13.50 -11.42 0.48
CA ARG A 208 13.40 -11.17 1.94
C ARG A 208 11.98 -11.01 2.52
N GLY A 209 11.02 -11.80 2.03
CA GLY A 209 9.65 -11.81 2.52
C GLY A 209 8.72 -10.72 1.97
N LEU A 210 9.15 -9.80 1.10
CA LEU A 210 8.24 -8.87 0.40
C LEU A 210 7.95 -9.39 -1.01
N GLY A 211 6.79 -10.03 -1.19
CA GLY A 211 6.39 -10.63 -2.46
C GLY A 211 5.87 -9.61 -3.46
N ARG A 212 4.95 -8.74 -3.04
CA ARG A 212 4.32 -7.74 -3.92
C ARG A 212 4.20 -6.37 -3.29
N VAL A 213 4.23 -5.33 -4.13
CA VAL A 213 3.98 -3.93 -3.76
C VAL A 213 3.00 -3.31 -4.75
N PHE A 214 1.90 -2.75 -4.25
CA PHE A 214 0.93 -2.02 -5.06
C PHE A 214 0.76 -0.60 -4.52
N ILE A 215 1.10 0.39 -5.36
CA ILE A 215 1.12 1.80 -4.98
C ILE A 215 0.04 2.54 -5.75
N THR A 216 -0.77 3.34 -5.07
CA THR A 216 -1.78 4.21 -5.68
C THR A 216 -1.49 5.69 -5.39
N GLY A 217 -1.77 6.54 -6.38
CA GLY A 217 -1.63 7.99 -6.26
C GLY A 217 -2.22 8.74 -7.45
N VAL A 218 -1.94 10.04 -7.54
CA VAL A 218 -2.43 10.91 -8.63
C VAL A 218 -1.30 11.37 -9.55
N SER A 219 -0.16 11.80 -8.99
CA SER A 219 0.89 12.50 -9.75
C SER A 219 2.21 11.72 -9.87
N PRO A 220 2.71 11.46 -11.10
CA PRO A 220 4.00 10.82 -11.31
C PRO A 220 5.20 11.71 -10.93
N VAL A 221 4.99 13.02 -10.74
CA VAL A 221 6.07 14.01 -10.50
C VAL A 221 6.86 13.68 -9.23
N VAL A 222 6.16 13.21 -8.20
CA VAL A 222 6.78 12.77 -6.94
C VAL A 222 7.61 11.51 -7.15
N MET A 223 7.11 10.62 -8.02
CA MET A 223 7.87 9.44 -8.39
C MET A 223 9.16 9.84 -9.10
N SER A 224 9.18 10.80 -10.03
CA SER A 224 10.45 11.17 -10.69
C SER A 224 11.59 11.61 -9.75
N ASP A 225 11.25 12.20 -8.60
CA ASP A 225 12.24 12.57 -7.57
C ASP A 225 12.65 11.36 -6.71
N LEU A 226 11.73 10.42 -6.52
CA LEU A 226 11.94 9.11 -5.88
C LEU A 226 12.58 8.07 -6.84
N THR A 227 12.49 8.24 -8.16
CA THR A 227 12.72 7.18 -9.17
C THR A 227 14.18 6.91 -9.49
N SER A 228 15.12 7.77 -9.09
CA SER A 228 16.52 7.32 -8.99
C SER A 228 16.62 6.06 -8.09
N ALA A 229 15.61 5.81 -7.26
CA ALA A 229 15.41 4.64 -6.43
C ALA A 229 14.17 3.77 -6.76
N TYR A 230 13.35 4.01 -7.81
CA TYR A 230 12.08 3.27 -8.01
C TYR A 230 11.66 3.01 -9.47
N ASN A 231 12.62 2.93 -10.41
CA ASN A 231 12.40 2.61 -11.84
C ASN A 231 11.78 1.22 -12.18
N VAL A 232 11.31 0.44 -11.20
CA VAL A 232 10.81 -0.93 -11.41
C VAL A 232 9.28 -0.99 -11.49
N ALA A 233 8.58 0.06 -11.07
CA ALA A 233 7.12 0.04 -11.08
C ALA A 233 6.55 0.23 -12.49
N LYS A 234 5.87 -0.79 -13.02
CA LYS A 234 5.16 -0.71 -14.30
C LYS A 234 3.94 0.19 -14.14
N ASN A 235 3.87 1.27 -14.92
CA ASN A 235 2.67 2.08 -15.00
C ASN A 235 1.66 1.39 -15.92
N ILE A 236 0.67 0.73 -15.32
CA ILE A 236 -0.34 -0.05 -16.03
C ILE A 236 -1.54 0.78 -16.53
N TYR A 237 -1.51 2.10 -16.39
CA TYR A 237 -2.60 2.97 -16.85
C TYR A 237 -2.73 3.05 -18.39
N LEU A 238 -1.61 2.92 -19.11
CA LEU A 238 -1.53 3.17 -20.56
C LEU A 238 -1.69 1.92 -21.43
N GLN A 239 -1.97 0.75 -20.84
CA GLN A 239 -2.20 -0.46 -21.65
C GLN A 239 -3.62 -0.40 -22.25
N PRO A 240 -3.76 -0.42 -23.59
CA PRO A 240 -5.08 -0.48 -24.23
C PRO A 240 -5.82 -1.77 -23.83
N GLN A 241 -7.14 -1.67 -23.69
CA GLN A 241 -8.04 -2.82 -23.52
C GLN A 241 -8.02 -3.72 -24.76
#